data_AF-A0A7J7IWM0-F1
#
_entry.id   AF-A0A7J7IWM0-F1
#
_cell.length_a   1.000
_cell.length_b   1.000
_cell.length_c   1.000
_cell.angle_alpha   90.00
_cell.angle_beta   90.00
_cell.angle_gamma   90.00
#
_symmetry.space_group_name_H-M   'P 1'
#
loop_
_entity.id
_entity.type
_entity.pdbx_description
1 polymer ?
#
loop_
_entity_poly.entity_id
_entity_poly.type
_entity_poly.pdbx_seq_one_letter_code
_entity_poly.pdbx_strand_id
1 'polypeptide(L)'
;MNLIGTVNILDRGDGPAQEVLSRTARNRAQRKQDETRNELNKITDRVDKTLGQFELVSKSEEESRGGDDAEMKYVSDVDELYDILSDQIKKRKYQQQVTVFIVGYQNASTSRLKLMQQVNEFFNETTQRWEDGDLNPTSPDIDLEEAEKVVSDTLDTAKDLTQKISDINKEMMDYMYQYANAKAGNKNRKKMEKALSTAKEDLQLMSEKIVAAQKELDEKDEKIQMLYKQIEVKSMEAQKFKTAAEVAKTVTTDTNPINLYHHCSPIKSISKAILKNDNQ
;
A
#
# COMPACT_ATOMS: atom_id res chain seq x y z
N MET A 1 31.59 -105.20 -9.13
CA MET A 1 32.28 -103.95 -8.78
C MET A 1 32.92 -103.40 -10.04
N ASN A 2 32.35 -102.36 -10.65
CA ASN A 2 32.97 -101.64 -11.77
C ASN A 2 33.15 -100.18 -11.34
N LEU A 3 34.40 -99.75 -11.22
CA LEU A 3 34.79 -98.35 -11.13
C LEU A 3 34.53 -97.69 -12.48
N ILE A 4 33.64 -96.70 -12.53
CA ILE A 4 33.64 -95.69 -13.59
C ILE A 4 34.16 -94.41 -12.94
N GLY A 5 35.40 -94.08 -13.30
CA GLY A 5 36.08 -92.89 -12.85
C GLY A 5 35.37 -91.63 -13.33
N THR A 6 35.02 -90.76 -12.39
CA THR A 6 34.69 -89.37 -12.66
C THR A 6 35.94 -88.69 -13.20
N VAL A 7 35.89 -88.32 -14.47
CA VAL A 7 36.92 -87.55 -15.16
C VAL A 7 37.06 -86.20 -14.46
N ASN A 8 38.18 -85.99 -13.79
CA ASN A 8 38.63 -84.66 -13.35
C ASN A 8 38.91 -83.82 -14.60
N ILE A 9 37.95 -82.99 -15.00
CA ILE A 9 38.17 -81.95 -16.01
C ILE A 9 38.80 -80.76 -15.28
N LEU A 10 40.13 -80.76 -15.33
CA LEU A 10 41.01 -79.59 -15.45
C LEU A 10 40.69 -78.37 -14.55
N ASP A 11 41.36 -78.35 -13.40
CA ASP A 11 41.88 -77.14 -12.76
C ASP A 11 42.87 -76.45 -13.72
N ARG A 12 42.34 -75.73 -14.71
CA ARG A 12 43.13 -74.78 -15.51
C ARG A 12 43.29 -73.55 -14.64
N GLY A 13 44.54 -73.10 -14.46
CA GLY A 13 44.90 -71.85 -13.78
C GLY A 13 44.38 -70.56 -14.43
N ASP A 14 43.12 -70.57 -14.89
CA ASP A 14 42.35 -69.49 -15.50
C ASP A 14 41.74 -68.55 -14.45
N GLY A 15 41.96 -68.77 -13.15
CA GLY A 15 41.49 -67.88 -12.08
C GLY A 15 41.84 -66.40 -12.30
N PRO A 16 43.11 -66.06 -12.59
CA PRO A 16 43.51 -64.69 -12.91
C PRO A 16 42.84 -64.15 -14.18
N ALA A 17 42.59 -65.00 -15.18
CA ALA A 17 41.91 -64.61 -16.42
C ALA A 17 40.42 -64.35 -16.21
N GLN A 18 39.75 -65.17 -15.39
CA GLN A 18 38.35 -64.97 -14.97
C GLN A 18 38.17 -63.70 -14.14
N GLU A 19 39.14 -63.35 -13.30
CA GLU A 19 39.10 -62.13 -12.49
C GLU A 19 39.26 -60.86 -13.35
N VAL A 20 40.11 -60.90 -14.37
CA VAL A 20 40.21 -59.79 -15.34
C VAL A 20 38.92 -59.67 -16.18
N LEU A 21 38.33 -60.79 -16.58
CA LEU A 21 37.05 -60.81 -17.30
C LEU A 21 35.89 -60.26 -16.46
N SER A 22 35.79 -60.66 -15.19
CA SER A 22 34.75 -60.18 -14.28
C SER A 22 34.90 -58.68 -13.99
N ARG A 23 36.13 -58.20 -13.80
CA ARG A 23 36.42 -56.77 -13.62
C ARG A 23 36.09 -55.96 -14.88
N THR A 24 36.37 -56.49 -16.06
CA THR A 24 36.04 -55.83 -17.33
C THR A 24 34.52 -55.80 -17.55
N ALA A 25 33.81 -56.87 -17.19
CA ALA A 25 32.35 -56.94 -17.26
C ALA A 25 31.70 -55.90 -16.32
N ARG A 26 32.18 -55.78 -15.07
CA ARG A 26 31.72 -54.75 -14.12
C ARG A 26 31.98 -53.33 -14.62
N ASN A 27 33.19 -53.03 -15.11
CA ASN A 27 33.51 -51.72 -15.68
C ASN A 27 32.62 -51.38 -16.87
N ARG A 28 32.26 -52.36 -17.71
CA ARG A 28 31.34 -52.16 -18.83
C ARG A 28 29.91 -51.92 -18.38
N ALA A 29 29.45 -52.61 -17.34
CA ALA A 29 28.14 -52.39 -16.74
C ALA A 29 28.04 -50.99 -16.12
N GLN A 30 29.07 -50.57 -15.39
CA GLN A 30 29.14 -49.23 -14.78
C GLN A 30 29.11 -48.11 -15.82
N ARG A 31 29.88 -48.23 -16.91
CA ARG A 31 29.82 -47.26 -18.02
C ARG A 31 28.42 -47.13 -18.63
N LYS A 32 27.73 -48.26 -18.84
CA LYS A 32 26.34 -48.24 -19.33
C LYS A 32 25.38 -47.59 -18.34
N GLN A 33 25.60 -47.80 -17.05
CA GLN A 33 24.81 -47.19 -15.99
C GLN A 33 25.02 -45.66 -15.95
N ASP A 34 26.27 -45.20 -16.04
CA ASP A 34 26.61 -43.78 -16.07
C ASP A 34 26.04 -43.09 -17.33
N GLU A 35 26.14 -43.73 -18.49
CA GLU A 35 25.50 -43.27 -19.74
C GLU A 35 23.98 -43.14 -19.57
N THR A 36 23.34 -44.16 -19.00
CA THR A 36 21.88 -44.16 -18.77
C THR A 36 21.47 -43.07 -17.78
N ARG A 37 22.23 -42.89 -16.69
CA ARG A 37 22.00 -41.83 -15.70
C ARG A 37 22.12 -40.44 -16.32
N ASN A 38 23.13 -40.22 -17.16
CA ASN A 38 23.31 -38.96 -17.86
C ASN A 38 22.17 -38.66 -18.84
N GLU A 39 21.68 -39.66 -19.58
CA GLU A 39 20.51 -39.47 -20.45
C GLU A 39 19.23 -39.19 -19.66
N LEU A 40 19.02 -39.88 -18.53
CA LEU A 40 17.89 -39.60 -17.63
C LEU A 40 17.96 -38.17 -17.09
N ASN A 41 19.12 -37.70 -16.65
CA ASN A 41 19.30 -36.33 -16.17
C ASN A 41 18.97 -35.30 -17.26
N LYS A 42 19.39 -35.51 -18.50
CA LYS A 42 19.02 -34.63 -19.63
C LYS A 42 17.51 -34.58 -19.86
N ILE A 43 16.84 -35.72 -19.71
CA ILE A 43 15.38 -35.80 -19.84
C ILE A 43 14.71 -35.05 -18.70
N THR A 44 15.15 -35.25 -17.46
CA THR A 44 14.65 -34.53 -16.28
C THR A 44 14.81 -33.02 -16.44
N ASP A 45 16.01 -32.55 -16.80
CA ASP A 45 16.28 -31.12 -17.03
C ASP A 45 15.36 -30.54 -18.12
N ARG A 46 15.09 -31.32 -19.18
CA ARG A 46 14.19 -30.90 -20.26
C ARG A 46 12.74 -30.84 -19.78
N VAL A 47 12.30 -31.80 -18.97
CA VAL A 47 10.96 -31.82 -18.38
C VAL A 47 10.79 -30.65 -17.43
N ASP A 48 11.72 -30.42 -16.51
CA ASP A 48 11.70 -29.32 -15.55
C ASP A 48 11.68 -27.96 -16.24
N LYS A 49 12.49 -27.79 -17.28
CA LYS A 49 12.47 -26.56 -18.09
C LYS A 49 11.12 -26.34 -18.77
N THR A 50 10.49 -27.40 -19.26
CA THR A 50 9.18 -27.34 -19.92
C THR A 50 8.07 -27.06 -18.91
N LEU A 51 8.14 -27.65 -17.71
CA LEU A 51 7.21 -27.44 -16.61
C LEU A 51 7.32 -26.03 -16.03
N GLY A 52 8.53 -25.52 -15.85
CA GLY A 52 8.77 -24.14 -15.41
C GLY A 52 8.27 -23.11 -16.43
N GLN A 53 8.41 -23.37 -17.74
CA GLN A 53 7.79 -22.54 -18.78
C GLN A 53 6.26 -22.62 -18.74
N PHE A 54 5.70 -23.80 -18.46
CA PHE A 54 4.26 -24.01 -18.33
C PHE A 54 3.67 -23.21 -17.16
N GLU A 55 4.26 -23.28 -15.97
CA GLU A 55 3.80 -22.52 -14.79
C GLU A 55 3.85 -21.01 -15.01
N LEU A 56 4.88 -20.52 -15.70
CA LEU A 56 5.00 -19.10 -16.02
C LEU A 56 3.87 -18.60 -16.94
N VAL A 57 3.48 -19.42 -17.93
CA VAL A 57 2.39 -19.09 -18.87
C VAL A 57 1.05 -19.19 -18.15
N SER A 58 0.79 -20.25 -17.39
CA SER A 58 -0.46 -20.42 -16.64
C SER A 58 -0.69 -19.30 -15.63
N LYS A 59 0.37 -18.83 -14.95
CA LYS A 59 0.28 -17.72 -14.01
C LYS A 59 -0.04 -16.38 -14.71
N SER A 60 0.51 -16.16 -15.90
CA SER A 60 0.18 -14.98 -16.72
C SER A 60 -1.26 -15.00 -17.25
N GLU A 61 -1.81 -16.19 -17.51
CA GLU A 61 -3.20 -16.38 -17.93
C GLU A 61 -4.19 -16.22 -16.76
N GLU A 62 -3.83 -16.66 -15.55
CA GLU A 62 -4.63 -16.48 -14.33
C GLU A 62 -4.68 -15.01 -13.87
N GLU A 63 -3.56 -14.28 -13.95
CA GLU A 63 -3.52 -12.85 -13.64
C GLU A 63 -4.35 -11.99 -14.63
N SER A 64 -4.58 -12.50 -15.85
CA SER A 64 -5.39 -11.84 -16.88
C SER A 64 -6.90 -12.14 -16.79
N ARG A 65 -7.32 -13.07 -15.91
CA ARG A 65 -8.72 -13.50 -15.73
C ARG A 65 -9.54 -12.66 -14.74
N GLY A 66 -9.11 -11.43 -14.46
CA GLY A 66 -9.90 -10.47 -13.69
C GLY A 66 -11.07 -9.89 -14.49
N GLY A 67 -12.19 -10.62 -14.64
CA GLY A 67 -13.48 -10.06 -15.07
C GLY A 67 -14.38 -11.05 -15.82
N ASP A 68 -15.52 -11.40 -15.22
CA ASP A 68 -16.55 -12.33 -15.72
C ASP A 68 -17.31 -11.88 -17.00
N ASP A 69 -16.92 -10.79 -17.65
CA ASP A 69 -17.63 -10.22 -18.82
C ASP A 69 -16.84 -10.24 -20.14
N ALA A 70 -15.72 -10.98 -20.19
CA ALA A 70 -14.87 -11.01 -21.38
C ALA A 70 -15.14 -12.23 -22.29
N GLU A 71 -15.65 -11.98 -23.52
CA GLU A 71 -15.80 -13.02 -24.54
C GLU A 71 -14.41 -13.42 -25.07
N MET A 72 -13.94 -14.64 -24.80
CA MET A 72 -12.64 -15.12 -25.28
C MET A 72 -12.75 -15.73 -26.69
N LYS A 73 -11.93 -15.25 -27.63
CA LYS A 73 -11.83 -15.81 -28.97
C LYS A 73 -10.41 -16.30 -29.26
N TYR A 74 -10.29 -17.56 -29.65
CA TYR A 74 -9.02 -18.15 -30.06
C TYR A 74 -8.74 -17.85 -31.52
N VAL A 75 -7.51 -17.48 -31.82
CA VAL A 75 -7.03 -17.16 -33.16
C VAL A 75 -5.78 -18.01 -33.45
N SER A 76 -5.66 -18.45 -34.70
CA SER A 76 -4.63 -19.42 -35.11
C SER A 76 -3.24 -18.80 -35.08
N ASP A 77 -3.12 -17.57 -35.59
CA ASP A 77 -1.86 -16.83 -35.73
C ASP A 77 -2.08 -15.30 -35.67
N VAL A 78 -0.96 -14.55 -35.72
CA VAL A 78 -0.96 -13.08 -35.61
C VAL A 78 -1.53 -12.42 -36.87
N ASP A 79 -1.42 -13.07 -38.02
CA ASP A 79 -1.90 -12.55 -39.30
C ASP A 79 -3.43 -12.59 -39.36
N GLU A 80 -4.06 -13.66 -38.89
CA GLU A 80 -5.51 -13.76 -38.74
C GLU A 80 -6.05 -12.70 -37.75
N LEU A 81 -5.30 -12.40 -36.68
CA LEU A 81 -5.65 -11.32 -35.75
C LEU A 81 -5.58 -9.95 -36.44
N TYR A 82 -4.55 -9.73 -37.26
CA TYR A 82 -4.38 -8.49 -38.02
C TYR A 82 -5.53 -8.27 -39.01
N ASP A 83 -5.97 -9.33 -39.71
CA ASP A 83 -7.10 -9.26 -40.64
C ASP A 83 -8.43 -8.93 -39.93
N ILE A 84 -8.63 -9.47 -38.72
CA ILE A 84 -9.82 -9.17 -37.90
C ILE A 84 -9.81 -7.71 -37.42
N LEU A 85 -8.64 -7.17 -37.06
CA LEU A 85 -8.48 -5.80 -36.57
C LEU A 85 -8.47 -4.75 -37.69
N SER A 86 -8.09 -5.15 -38.90
CA SER A 86 -8.01 -4.27 -40.07
C SER A 86 -9.38 -4.02 -40.72
N ASP A 87 -10.34 -4.94 -40.53
CA ASP A 87 -11.71 -4.80 -40.99
C ASP A 87 -12.54 -3.94 -40.02
N GLN A 88 -12.91 -2.73 -40.48
CA GLN A 88 -13.66 -1.73 -39.69
C GLN A 88 -15.05 -2.22 -39.23
N ILE A 89 -15.66 -3.17 -39.95
CA ILE A 89 -16.98 -3.72 -39.60
C ILE A 89 -16.82 -4.78 -38.50
N LYS A 90 -15.85 -5.69 -38.64
CA LYS A 90 -15.54 -6.70 -37.63
C LYS A 90 -15.04 -6.05 -36.34
N LYS A 91 -14.15 -5.06 -36.45
CA LYS A 91 -13.65 -4.28 -35.31
C LYS A 91 -14.77 -3.62 -34.50
N ARG A 92 -15.80 -3.08 -35.17
CA ARG A 92 -16.94 -2.44 -34.49
C ARG A 92 -17.80 -3.45 -33.72
N LYS A 93 -17.92 -4.69 -34.22
CA LYS A 93 -18.60 -5.79 -33.50
C LYS A 93 -17.86 -6.17 -32.22
N TYR A 94 -16.53 -6.21 -32.26
CA TYR A 94 -15.67 -6.56 -31.10
C TYR A 94 -15.34 -5.38 -30.17
N GLN A 95 -15.79 -4.16 -30.48
CA GLN A 95 -15.66 -3.00 -29.58
C GLN A 95 -16.82 -2.89 -28.58
N GLN A 96 -17.96 -3.55 -28.84
CA GLN A 96 -19.14 -3.50 -27.98
C GLN A 96 -19.06 -4.47 -26.79
N GLN A 97 -18.10 -5.39 -26.79
CA GLN A 97 -17.85 -6.38 -25.74
C GLN A 97 -16.34 -6.46 -25.48
N VAL A 98 -15.93 -6.75 -24.25
CA VAL A 98 -14.51 -6.95 -23.92
C VAL A 98 -14.09 -8.29 -24.53
N THR A 99 -13.55 -8.29 -25.76
CA THR A 99 -13.11 -9.52 -26.42
C THR A 99 -11.60 -9.72 -26.25
N VAL A 100 -11.21 -10.84 -25.64
CA VAL A 100 -9.79 -11.23 -25.48
C VAL A 100 -9.42 -12.20 -26.59
N PHE A 101 -8.39 -11.85 -27.38
CA PHE A 101 -7.87 -12.70 -28.45
C PHE A 101 -6.67 -13.51 -27.96
N ILE A 102 -6.81 -14.83 -27.91
CA ILE A 102 -5.72 -15.74 -27.52
C ILE A 102 -5.13 -16.35 -28.80
N VAL A 103 -3.91 -15.93 -29.14
CA VAL A 103 -3.24 -16.31 -30.39
C VAL A 103 -2.38 -17.56 -30.17
N GLY A 104 -2.47 -18.53 -31.09
CA GLY A 104 -1.57 -19.69 -31.12
C GLY A 104 -1.88 -20.78 -30.08
N TYR A 105 -2.94 -20.64 -29.29
CA TYR A 105 -3.39 -21.63 -28.31
C TYR A 105 -3.68 -23.01 -28.93
N GLN A 106 -4.20 -23.02 -30.15
CA GLN A 106 -4.48 -24.26 -30.88
C GLN A 106 -3.20 -25.02 -31.25
N ASN A 107 -2.14 -24.29 -31.60
CA ASN A 107 -0.82 -24.88 -31.88
C ASN A 107 -0.18 -25.41 -30.59
N ALA A 108 -0.27 -24.65 -29.49
CA ALA A 108 0.22 -25.10 -28.18
C ALA A 108 -0.54 -26.34 -27.67
N SER A 109 -1.87 -26.37 -27.82
CA SER A 109 -2.71 -27.52 -27.46
C SER A 109 -2.41 -28.76 -28.31
N THR A 110 -2.12 -28.58 -29.60
CA THR A 110 -1.75 -29.69 -30.50
C THR A 110 -0.38 -30.27 -30.11
N SER A 111 0.59 -29.42 -29.78
CA SER A 111 1.89 -29.86 -29.26
C SER A 111 1.76 -30.58 -27.92
N ARG A 112 0.88 -30.10 -27.04
CA ARG A 112 0.54 -30.74 -25.76
C ARG A 112 -0.04 -32.14 -25.96
N LEU A 113 -0.96 -32.30 -26.90
CA LEU A 113 -1.56 -33.60 -27.21
C LEU A 113 -0.49 -34.61 -27.69
N LYS A 114 0.42 -34.17 -28.57
CA LYS A 114 1.53 -35.02 -29.05
C LYS A 114 2.46 -35.46 -27.92
N LEU A 115 2.79 -34.55 -26.99
CA LEU A 115 3.64 -34.88 -25.84
C LEU A 115 2.94 -35.89 -24.90
N MET A 116 1.65 -35.70 -24.62
CA MET A 116 0.87 -36.66 -23.82
C MET A 116 0.78 -38.03 -24.49
N GLN A 117 0.64 -38.07 -25.82
CA GLN A 117 0.68 -39.32 -26.57
C GLN A 117 2.04 -40.02 -26.45
N GLN A 118 3.15 -39.29 -26.58
CA GLN A 118 4.50 -39.84 -26.40
C GLN A 118 4.77 -40.36 -24.99
N VAL A 119 4.30 -39.64 -23.96
CA VAL A 119 4.42 -40.08 -22.57
C VAL A 119 3.59 -41.34 -22.32
N ASN A 120 2.37 -41.40 -22.87
CA ASN A 120 1.52 -42.57 -22.77
C ASN A 120 2.13 -43.78 -23.51
N GLU A 121 2.71 -43.56 -24.68
CA GLU A 121 3.44 -44.59 -25.44
C GLU A 121 4.65 -45.10 -24.66
N PHE A 122 5.44 -44.21 -24.06
CA PHE A 122 6.55 -44.57 -23.17
C PHE A 122 6.10 -45.42 -21.98
N PHE A 123 5.01 -45.05 -21.31
CA PHE A 123 4.50 -45.85 -20.19
C PHE A 123 3.99 -47.21 -20.65
N ASN A 124 3.31 -47.30 -21.79
CA ASN A 124 2.84 -48.57 -22.34
C ASN A 124 4.01 -49.48 -22.77
N GLU A 125 5.02 -48.94 -23.45
CA GLU A 125 6.24 -49.67 -23.80
C GLU A 125 7.01 -50.12 -22.56
N THR A 126 7.08 -49.27 -21.55
CA THR A 126 7.71 -49.59 -20.28
C THR A 126 6.95 -50.74 -19.63
N THR A 127 5.63 -50.62 -19.42
CA THR A 127 4.77 -51.66 -18.84
C THR A 127 4.87 -52.99 -19.59
N GLN A 128 4.90 -52.98 -20.93
CA GLN A 128 5.14 -54.19 -21.72
C GLN A 128 6.49 -54.84 -21.44
N ARG A 129 7.57 -54.06 -21.22
CA ARG A 129 8.88 -54.59 -20.80
C ARG A 129 8.86 -55.23 -19.41
N TRP A 130 7.97 -54.81 -18.51
CA TRP A 130 7.79 -55.46 -17.21
C TRP A 130 6.96 -56.76 -17.31
N GLU A 131 6.01 -56.84 -18.26
CA GLU A 131 5.21 -58.05 -18.54
C GLU A 131 6.01 -59.14 -19.27
N ASP A 132 6.96 -58.77 -20.16
CA ASP A 132 7.77 -59.72 -20.95
C ASP A 132 8.89 -60.45 -20.16
N GLY A 133 8.87 -60.39 -18.82
CA GLY A 133 9.54 -61.38 -17.99
C GLY A 133 11.05 -61.20 -17.77
N ASP A 134 11.59 -59.99 -17.88
CA ASP A 134 12.96 -59.71 -17.40
C ASP A 134 12.95 -59.52 -15.86
N LEU A 135 12.58 -60.58 -15.13
CA LEU A 135 12.39 -60.61 -13.68
C LEU A 135 13.70 -60.61 -12.87
N ASN A 136 14.80 -60.12 -13.43
CA ASN A 136 16.02 -59.90 -12.68
C ASN A 136 16.87 -58.78 -13.31
N PRO A 137 16.47 -57.50 -13.18
CA PRO A 137 17.50 -56.48 -13.13
C PRO A 137 18.30 -56.82 -11.87
N THR A 138 19.54 -57.27 -12.04
CA THR A 138 20.48 -57.40 -10.92
C THR A 138 20.38 -56.08 -10.17
N SER A 139 19.81 -56.10 -8.96
CA SER A 139 19.63 -54.89 -8.18
C SER A 139 20.99 -54.20 -8.15
N PRO A 140 21.10 -52.94 -8.57
CA PRO A 140 22.37 -52.24 -8.49
C PRO A 140 22.86 -52.40 -7.05
N ASP A 141 24.11 -52.82 -6.90
CA ASP A 141 24.77 -52.93 -5.60
C ASP A 141 24.97 -51.48 -5.13
N ILE A 142 23.90 -50.91 -4.55
CA ILE A 142 23.90 -49.55 -4.04
C ILE A 142 24.74 -49.62 -2.78
N ASP A 143 25.91 -48.99 -2.82
CA ASP A 143 26.72 -48.74 -1.65
C ASP A 143 25.92 -47.84 -0.70
N LEU A 144 25.32 -48.46 0.32
CA LEU A 144 24.48 -47.79 1.30
C LEU A 144 25.29 -46.76 2.11
N GLU A 145 26.60 -46.97 2.26
CA GLU A 145 27.50 -46.07 2.99
C GLU A 145 27.76 -44.79 2.17
N GLU A 146 27.94 -44.92 0.86
CA GLU A 146 28.03 -43.78 -0.05
C GLU A 146 26.70 -43.02 -0.14
N ALA A 147 25.57 -43.75 -0.23
CA ALA A 147 24.24 -43.15 -0.28
C ALA A 147 23.91 -42.39 1.02
N GLU A 148 24.24 -42.96 2.19
CA GLU A 148 24.08 -42.31 3.49
C GLU A 148 24.87 -41.00 3.56
N LYS A 149 26.13 -41.04 3.12
CA LYS A 149 26.99 -39.84 3.09
C LYS A 149 26.42 -38.76 2.17
N VAL A 150 26.00 -39.11 0.95
CA VAL A 150 25.42 -38.15 0.00
C VAL A 150 24.13 -37.54 0.54
N VAL A 151 23.28 -38.33 1.18
CA VAL A 151 22.05 -37.83 1.82
C VAL A 151 22.38 -36.91 2.99
N SER A 152 23.37 -37.24 3.82
CA SER A 152 23.82 -36.38 4.93
C SER A 152 24.36 -35.05 4.42
N ASP A 153 25.27 -35.07 3.43
CA ASP A 153 25.86 -33.86 2.85
C ASP A 153 24.78 -32.95 2.21
N THR A 154 23.77 -33.56 1.58
CA THR A 154 22.63 -32.84 1.00
C THR A 154 21.75 -32.22 2.09
N LEU A 155 21.52 -32.93 3.19
CA LEU A 155 20.73 -32.44 4.31
C LEU A 155 21.41 -31.25 5.00
N ASP A 156 22.73 -31.31 5.20
CA ASP A 156 23.51 -30.22 5.76
C ASP A 156 23.50 -28.99 4.85
N THR A 157 23.65 -29.21 3.54
CA THR A 157 23.54 -28.12 2.55
C THR A 157 22.15 -27.48 2.54
N ALA A 158 21.09 -28.27 2.65
CA ALA A 158 19.71 -27.77 2.73
C ALA A 158 19.46 -26.97 4.02
N LYS A 159 20.07 -27.39 5.14
CA LYS A 159 20.01 -26.67 6.42
C LYS A 159 20.72 -25.31 6.33
N ASP A 160 21.90 -25.27 5.72
CA ASP A 160 22.64 -24.01 5.50
C ASP A 160 21.89 -23.05 4.57
N LEU A 161 21.27 -23.58 3.50
CA LEU A 161 20.42 -22.79 2.61
C LEU A 161 19.19 -22.22 3.34
N THR A 162 18.55 -23.03 4.19
CA THR A 162 17.42 -22.59 5.00
C THR A 162 17.81 -21.45 5.94
N GLN A 163 18.99 -21.55 6.57
CA GLN A 163 19.52 -20.49 7.42
C GLN A 163 19.79 -19.21 6.63
N LYS A 164 20.43 -19.30 5.44
CA LYS A 164 20.66 -18.15 4.57
C LYS A 164 19.37 -17.47 4.12
N ILE A 165 18.33 -18.24 3.79
CA ILE A 165 17.01 -17.69 3.44
C ILE A 165 16.41 -16.93 4.63
N SER A 166 16.53 -17.48 5.84
CA SER A 166 16.08 -16.81 7.07
C SER A 166 16.79 -15.48 7.28
N ASP A 167 18.12 -15.45 7.10
CA ASP A 167 18.94 -14.24 7.24
C ASP A 167 18.56 -13.17 6.21
N ILE A 168 18.40 -13.57 4.93
CA ILE A 168 17.93 -12.66 3.86
C ILE A 168 16.55 -12.08 4.17
N ASN A 169 15.64 -12.92 4.67
CA ASN A 169 14.29 -12.48 5.01
C ASN A 169 14.33 -11.44 6.15
N LYS A 170 15.18 -11.65 7.16
CA LYS A 170 15.40 -10.68 8.24
C LYS A 170 15.96 -9.36 7.70
N GLU A 171 16.98 -9.40 6.85
CA GLU A 171 17.57 -8.20 6.24
C GLU A 171 16.54 -7.44 5.38
N MET A 172 15.69 -8.14 4.64
CA MET A 172 14.64 -7.54 3.83
C MET A 172 13.58 -6.84 4.69
N MET A 173 13.16 -7.49 5.78
CA MET A 173 12.23 -6.90 6.75
C MET A 173 12.82 -5.66 7.43
N ASP A 174 14.09 -5.71 7.82
CA ASP A 174 14.80 -4.57 8.40
C ASP A 174 14.92 -3.42 7.38
N TYR A 175 15.25 -3.71 6.13
CA TYR A 175 15.29 -2.71 5.07
C TYR A 175 13.91 -2.08 4.80
N MET A 176 12.85 -2.89 4.72
CA MET A 176 11.49 -2.40 4.53
C MET A 176 11.03 -1.55 5.71
N TYR A 177 11.35 -1.94 6.94
CA TYR A 177 11.07 -1.18 8.14
C TYR A 177 11.81 0.17 8.14
N GLN A 178 13.10 0.18 7.81
CA GLN A 178 13.89 1.40 7.68
C GLN A 178 13.39 2.30 6.54
N TYR A 179 13.03 1.72 5.39
CA TYR A 179 12.48 2.45 4.24
C TYR A 179 11.12 3.06 4.57
N ALA A 180 10.23 2.32 5.23
CA ALA A 180 8.94 2.82 5.68
C ALA A 180 9.11 3.98 6.67
N ASN A 181 10.01 3.85 7.65
CA ASN A 181 10.32 4.92 8.60
C ASN A 181 10.97 6.14 7.94
N ALA A 182 11.89 5.93 6.99
CA ALA A 182 12.54 7.02 6.26
C ALA A 182 11.56 7.78 5.33
N LYS A 183 10.61 7.07 4.71
CA LYS A 183 9.63 7.63 3.77
C LYS A 183 8.43 8.27 4.47
N ALA A 184 7.99 7.73 5.61
CA ALA A 184 6.95 8.33 6.44
C ALA A 184 7.46 9.52 7.28
N GLY A 185 8.73 9.49 7.72
CA GLY A 185 9.25 10.38 8.75
C GLY A 185 9.77 11.75 8.29
N ASN A 186 10.42 11.88 7.13
CA ASN A 186 11.21 13.11 6.88
C ASN A 186 10.52 14.17 6.00
N LYS A 187 9.83 13.78 4.91
CA LYS A 187 9.25 14.77 3.98
C LYS A 187 7.93 15.36 4.49
N ASN A 188 7.09 14.53 5.12
CA ASN A 188 5.82 14.96 5.69
C ASN A 188 6.00 15.71 7.01
N ARG A 189 6.97 15.29 7.84
CA ARG A 189 7.30 16.00 9.09
C ARG A 189 7.84 17.40 8.83
N LYS A 190 8.77 17.58 7.88
CA LYS A 190 9.29 18.91 7.53
C LYS A 190 8.21 19.84 6.95
N LYS A 191 7.25 19.29 6.19
CA LYS A 191 6.08 20.04 5.71
C LYS A 191 5.15 20.42 6.86
N MET A 192 4.86 19.50 7.78
CA MET A 192 4.07 19.81 8.98
C MET A 192 4.76 20.82 9.89
N GLU A 193 6.06 20.68 10.14
CA GLU A 193 6.85 21.63 10.92
C GLU A 193 6.79 23.04 10.29
N LYS A 194 6.92 23.14 8.96
CA LYS A 194 6.78 24.42 8.26
C LYS A 194 5.37 25.00 8.39
N ALA A 195 4.34 24.18 8.17
CA ALA A 195 2.95 24.61 8.33
C ALA A 195 2.61 25.03 9.77
N LEU A 196 3.17 24.33 10.75
CA LEU A 196 3.00 24.62 12.17
C LEU A 196 3.74 25.90 12.59
N SER A 197 4.92 26.15 12.03
CA SER A 197 5.63 27.43 12.20
C SER A 197 4.83 28.59 11.64
N THR A 198 4.30 28.46 10.41
CA THR A 198 3.46 29.50 9.79
C THR A 198 2.17 29.74 10.59
N ALA A 199 1.49 28.68 11.04
CA ALA A 199 0.29 28.84 11.87
C ALA A 199 0.59 29.52 13.21
N LYS A 200 1.77 29.28 13.80
CA LYS A 200 2.21 29.96 15.02
C LYS A 200 2.47 31.45 14.79
N GLU A 201 3.11 31.81 13.68
CA GLU A 201 3.33 33.21 13.27
C GLU A 201 2.00 33.93 13.03
N ASP A 202 1.06 33.29 12.33
CA ASP A 202 -0.27 33.86 12.07
C ASP A 202 -1.07 34.07 13.37
N LEU A 203 -1.03 33.11 14.30
CA LEU A 203 -1.68 33.24 15.60
C LEU A 203 -1.07 34.38 16.42
N GLN A 204 0.24 34.54 16.38
CA GLN A 204 0.91 35.65 17.06
C GLN A 204 0.48 37.00 16.46
N LEU A 205 0.49 37.13 15.13
CA LEU A 205 0.03 38.34 14.44
C LEU A 205 -1.44 38.65 14.72
N MET A 206 -2.31 37.64 14.74
CA MET A 206 -3.72 37.83 15.12
C MET A 206 -3.85 38.26 16.59
N SER A 207 -3.07 37.67 17.48
CA SER A 207 -3.06 38.06 18.90
C SER A 207 -2.64 39.52 19.07
N GLU A 208 -1.61 39.97 18.33
CA GLU A 208 -1.16 41.37 18.33
C GLU A 208 -2.26 42.30 17.80
N LYS A 209 -2.96 41.91 16.73
CA LYS A 209 -4.11 42.69 16.19
C LYS A 209 -5.27 42.77 17.17
N ILE A 210 -5.58 41.68 17.89
CA ILE A 210 -6.64 41.67 18.90
C ILE A 210 -6.31 42.63 20.04
N VAL A 211 -5.07 42.59 20.54
CA VAL A 211 -4.62 43.51 21.60
C VAL A 211 -4.68 44.97 21.13
N ALA A 212 -4.26 45.26 19.90
CA ALA A 212 -4.37 46.59 19.32
C ALA A 212 -5.83 47.06 19.20
N ALA A 213 -6.72 46.19 18.72
CA ALA A 213 -8.14 46.48 18.60
C ALA A 213 -8.84 46.69 19.96
N GLN A 214 -8.46 45.91 20.98
CA GLN A 214 -8.93 46.09 22.36
C GLN A 214 -8.54 47.46 22.89
N LYS A 215 -7.27 47.86 22.70
CA LYS A 215 -6.81 49.18 23.11
C LYS A 215 -7.56 50.31 22.40
N GLU A 216 -7.80 50.19 21.10
CA GLU A 216 -8.58 51.19 20.36
C GLU A 216 -10.03 51.28 20.85
N LEU A 217 -10.62 50.15 21.26
CA LEU A 217 -11.94 50.10 21.86
C LEU A 217 -11.96 50.86 23.20
N ASP A 218 -11.00 50.59 24.08
CA ASP A 218 -10.87 51.26 25.39
C ASP A 218 -10.74 52.79 25.21
N GLU A 219 -9.90 53.24 24.26
CA GLU A 219 -9.76 54.67 23.94
C GLU A 219 -11.06 55.30 23.41
N LYS A 220 -11.88 54.54 22.66
CA LYS A 220 -13.18 55.01 22.19
C LYS A 220 -14.19 55.06 23.32
N ASP A 221 -14.20 54.09 24.22
CA ASP A 221 -15.08 54.08 25.38
C ASP A 221 -14.78 55.25 26.31
N GLU A 222 -13.51 55.58 26.54
CA GLU A 222 -13.12 56.79 27.28
C GLU A 222 -13.66 58.07 26.61
N LYS A 223 -13.52 58.19 25.28
CA LYS A 223 -14.08 59.34 24.53
C LYS A 223 -15.59 59.43 24.64
N ILE A 224 -16.29 58.30 24.57
CA ILE A 224 -17.74 58.24 24.74
C ILE A 224 -18.12 58.73 26.13
N GLN A 225 -17.45 58.27 27.19
CA GLN A 225 -17.70 58.74 28.55
C GLN A 225 -17.47 60.25 28.70
N MET A 226 -16.41 60.79 28.09
CA MET A 226 -16.18 62.24 28.08
C MET A 226 -17.30 63.02 27.38
N LEU A 227 -17.76 62.53 26.22
CA LEU A 227 -18.85 63.16 25.47
C LEU A 227 -20.15 63.14 26.25
N TYR A 228 -20.47 62.04 26.94
CA TYR A 228 -21.65 61.98 27.82
C TYR A 228 -21.59 63.04 28.93
N LYS A 229 -20.44 63.22 29.58
CA LYS A 229 -20.25 64.29 30.58
C LYS A 229 -20.43 65.69 29.97
N GLN A 230 -19.91 65.93 28.77
CA GLN A 230 -20.09 67.22 28.08
C GLN A 230 -21.56 67.47 27.72
N ILE A 231 -22.29 66.45 27.29
CA ILE A 231 -23.73 66.53 27.00
C ILE A 231 -24.50 66.90 28.27
N GLU A 232 -24.19 66.27 29.41
CA GLU A 232 -24.83 66.56 30.68
C GLU A 232 -24.64 68.03 31.10
N VAL A 233 -23.40 68.53 31.03
CA VAL A 233 -23.08 69.94 31.35
C VAL A 233 -23.84 70.90 30.42
N LYS A 234 -23.79 70.69 29.10
CA LYS A 234 -24.48 71.54 28.13
C LYS A 234 -26.00 71.47 28.27
N SER A 235 -26.55 70.31 28.62
CA SER A 235 -27.97 70.14 28.89
C SER A 235 -28.40 70.98 30.11
N MET A 236 -27.62 70.94 31.19
CA MET A 236 -27.86 71.78 32.37
C MET A 236 -27.77 73.27 32.05
N GLU A 237 -26.79 73.69 31.25
CA GLU A 237 -26.66 75.09 30.81
C GLU A 237 -27.85 75.53 29.97
N ALA A 238 -28.26 74.72 28.99
CA ALA A 238 -29.44 74.98 28.16
C ALA A 238 -30.71 75.10 29.02
N GLN A 239 -30.85 74.24 30.04
CA GLN A 239 -31.96 74.31 30.99
C GLN A 239 -31.92 75.59 31.82
N LYS A 240 -30.75 76.02 32.32
CA LYS A 240 -30.58 77.32 33.01
C LYS A 240 -30.99 78.49 32.12
N PHE A 241 -30.54 78.51 30.86
CA PHE A 241 -30.94 79.56 29.90
C PHE A 241 -32.44 79.55 29.62
N LYS A 242 -33.05 78.36 29.49
CA LYS A 242 -34.48 78.22 29.31
C LYS A 242 -35.25 78.78 30.51
N THR A 243 -34.89 78.39 31.73
CA THR A 243 -35.51 78.91 32.95
C THR A 243 -35.31 80.42 33.10
N ALA A 244 -34.11 80.94 32.83
CA ALA A 244 -33.85 82.37 32.87
C ALA A 244 -34.69 83.15 31.83
N ALA A 245 -34.85 82.60 30.62
CA ALA A 245 -35.71 83.18 29.59
C ALA A 245 -37.20 83.13 29.97
N GLU A 246 -37.67 82.06 30.62
CA GLU A 246 -39.04 81.95 31.14
C GLU A 246 -39.30 82.98 32.26
N VAL A 247 -38.37 83.15 33.20
CA VAL A 247 -38.46 84.17 34.27
C VAL A 247 -38.42 85.59 33.69
N ALA A 248 -37.57 85.86 32.69
CA ALA A 248 -37.53 87.17 32.04
C ALA A 248 -38.86 87.48 31.33
N LYS A 249 -39.50 86.49 30.69
CA LYS A 249 -40.83 86.65 30.09
C LYS A 249 -41.88 87.05 31.13
N THR A 250 -41.92 86.41 32.29
CA THR A 250 -42.90 86.74 33.34
C THR A 250 -42.69 88.15 33.91
N VAL A 251 -41.44 88.57 34.10
CA VAL A 251 -41.12 89.94 34.56
C VAL A 251 -41.54 91.02 33.54
N THR A 252 -41.40 90.73 32.24
CA THR A 252 -41.86 91.66 31.19
C THR A 252 -43.37 91.69 30.99
N THR A 253 -44.10 90.62 31.34
CA THR A 253 -45.57 90.63 31.31
C THR A 253 -46.20 91.29 32.53
N ASP A 254 -45.47 91.35 33.66
CA ASP A 254 -45.93 92.00 34.89
C ASP A 254 -45.58 93.51 34.98
N THR A 255 -44.82 94.04 34.02
CA THR A 255 -44.44 95.47 33.97
C THR A 255 -45.13 96.22 32.83
N ASN A 256 -46.44 96.42 32.97
CA ASN A 256 -47.21 97.36 32.15
C ASN A 256 -47.32 98.71 32.92
N PRO A 257 -46.78 99.84 32.43
CA PRO A 257 -46.92 101.12 33.09
C PRO A 257 -48.19 101.81 32.57
N ILE A 258 -49.25 101.89 33.39
CA ILE A 258 -50.26 102.98 33.50
C ILE A 258 -51.21 102.56 34.64
N ASN A 259 -51.05 103.12 35.84
CA ASN A 259 -51.98 104.13 36.39
C ASN A 259 -51.59 104.51 37.82
N LEU A 260 -51.37 105.81 38.02
CA LEU A 260 -51.33 106.46 39.32
C LEU A 260 -52.76 106.62 39.88
N TYR A 261 -52.83 106.66 41.21
CA TYR A 261 -53.88 107.23 42.10
C TYR A 261 -54.95 106.32 42.74
N HIS A 262 -54.90 106.36 44.09
CA HIS A 262 -55.92 106.09 45.12
C HIS A 262 -56.39 104.63 45.28
N HIS A 263 -56.43 104.00 46.47
CA HIS A 263 -56.76 104.46 47.82
C HIS A 263 -56.32 103.40 48.90
N CYS A 264 -55.98 103.87 50.11
CA CYS A 264 -56.14 103.24 51.45
C CYS A 264 -55.49 101.87 51.82
N SER A 265 -54.41 101.95 52.62
CA SER A 265 -54.13 101.39 53.99
C SER A 265 -54.82 100.10 54.53
N PRO A 266 -54.35 99.50 55.66
CA PRO A 266 -53.00 99.05 56.05
C PRO A 266 -53.00 97.69 56.85
N ILE A 267 -52.07 96.75 56.66
CA ILE A 267 -51.89 95.58 57.58
C ILE A 267 -50.39 95.17 57.60
N LYS A 268 -49.64 95.50 58.67
CA LYS A 268 -49.24 94.64 59.82
C LYS A 268 -48.50 93.32 59.47
N SER A 269 -47.18 93.35 59.69
CA SER A 269 -46.41 92.51 60.64
C SER A 269 -46.25 90.98 60.43
N ILE A 270 -45.04 90.48 60.80
CA ILE A 270 -44.67 89.10 61.25
C ILE A 270 -44.40 88.12 60.08
N SER A 271 -43.35 87.29 59.98
CA SER A 271 -42.24 86.79 60.82
C SER A 271 -41.18 86.17 59.88
N LYS A 272 -39.85 86.17 60.17
CA LYS A 272 -39.10 85.12 60.92
C LYS A 272 -39.28 83.72 60.29
N ALA A 273 -38.31 82.87 59.97
CA ALA A 273 -36.84 82.80 60.00
C ALA A 273 -36.47 81.41 59.38
N ILE A 274 -35.17 81.04 59.44
CA ILE A 274 -34.62 79.65 59.45
C ILE A 274 -34.32 79.08 58.05
N LEU A 275 -33.16 78.49 57.69
CA LEU A 275 -31.78 78.24 58.18
C LEU A 275 -31.01 77.82 56.90
N LYS A 276 -29.83 78.35 56.54
CA LYS A 276 -28.47 77.93 56.96
C LYS A 276 -28.16 76.43 56.89
N ASN A 277 -27.03 76.17 56.22
CA ASN A 277 -26.05 75.08 56.40
C ASN A 277 -26.42 73.72 55.79
N ASP A 278 -25.48 72.88 55.39
CA ASP A 278 -24.08 72.93 54.92
C ASP A 278 -23.74 71.44 54.81
N ASN A 279 -22.99 71.05 53.79
CA ASN A 279 -22.09 69.88 53.75
C ASN A 279 -22.62 68.52 54.20
N GLN A 280 -22.88 67.64 53.22
CA GLN A 280 -22.10 66.40 53.03
C GLN A 280 -22.35 65.82 51.64
#